data_AF-A0A8K0CQZ8-F1
#
_entry.id   AF-A0A8K0CQZ8-F1
#
_cell.length_a   1.000
_cell.length_b   1.000
_cell.length_c   1.000
_cell.angle_alpha   90.00
_cell.angle_beta   90.00
_cell.angle_gamma   90.00
#
_symmetry.space_group_name_H-M   'P 1'
#
loop_
_entity.id
_entity.type
_entity.pdbx_description
1 polymer ?
#
loop_
_entity_poly.entity_id
_entity_poly.type
_entity_poly.pdbx_seq_one_letter_code
_entity_poly.pdbx_strand_id
1 'polypeptide(L)'
;MIQTLEEQTNSSRKMNEDITVEDILYFCYKYQAISISMCYLIYELAVDQNVQNKLRKEIDNANERYGSQITYEVLNHITYLDMVIL
;
A
#
# COMPACT_ATOMS: atom_id res chain seq x y z
N MET A 1 32.42 18.05 31.03
CA MET A 1 32.54 16.68 30.47
C MET A 1 31.25 15.90 30.66
N ILE A 2 30.72 15.75 31.88
CA ILE A 2 29.44 15.03 32.11
C ILE A 2 28.24 15.77 31.50
N GLN A 3 28.09 17.08 31.71
CA GLN A 3 26.99 17.88 31.11
C GLN A 3 27.00 17.87 29.58
N THR A 4 28.18 17.81 28.97
CA THR A 4 28.36 17.78 27.51
C THR A 4 27.91 16.45 26.92
N LEU A 5 27.99 15.36 27.68
CA LEU A 5 27.50 14.03 27.28
C LEU A 5 25.97 13.92 27.44
N GLU A 6 25.39 14.58 28.45
CA GLU A 6 23.92 14.66 28.63
C GLU A 6 23.24 15.47 27.52
N GLU A 7 23.86 16.56 27.05
CA GLU A 7 23.34 17.33 25.90
C GLU A 7 23.41 16.53 24.59
N GLN A 8 24.49 15.79 24.35
CA GLN A 8 24.60 14.96 23.14
C GLN A 8 23.65 13.75 23.14
N THR A 9 23.41 13.15 24.32
CA THR A 9 22.44 12.06 24.45
C THR A 9 21.00 12.56 24.29
N ASN A 10 20.65 13.72 24.84
CA ASN A 10 19.33 14.33 24.62
C ASN A 10 19.11 14.81 23.19
N SER A 11 20.14 15.38 22.54
CA SER A 11 20.06 15.77 21.13
C SER A 11 19.86 14.56 20.22
N SER A 12 20.59 13.46 20.47
CA SER A 12 20.41 12.20 19.73
C SER A 12 19.03 11.59 19.95
N ARG A 13 18.51 11.66 21.19
CA ARG A 13 17.17 11.17 21.53
C ARG A 13 16.07 11.97 20.85
N LYS A 14 16.14 13.32 20.90
CA LYS A 14 15.21 14.20 20.18
C LYS A 14 15.23 13.95 18.68
N MET A 15 16.41 13.81 18.08
CA MET A 15 16.54 13.50 16.66
C MET A 15 15.85 12.17 16.30
N ASN A 16 16.01 11.12 17.11
CA ASN A 16 15.33 9.84 16.88
C ASN A 16 13.80 9.94 17.05
N GLU A 17 13.34 10.71 18.04
CA GLU A 17 11.91 10.97 18.26
C GLU A 17 11.31 11.76 17.09
N ASP A 18 12.00 12.80 16.61
CA ASP A 18 11.58 13.62 15.46
C ASP A 18 11.50 12.79 14.16
N ILE A 19 12.51 11.96 13.88
CA ILE A 19 12.50 11.03 12.74
C ILE A 19 11.29 10.07 12.84
N THR A 20 11.04 9.52 14.03
CA THR A 20 9.91 8.61 14.24
C THR A 20 8.56 9.30 14.02
N VAL A 21 8.42 10.55 14.47
CA VAL A 21 7.19 11.33 14.25
C VAL A 21 6.98 11.65 12.77
N GLU A 22 8.04 12.04 12.05
CA GLU A 22 7.99 12.32 10.62
C GLU A 22 7.60 11.06 9.81
N ASP A 23 8.19 9.92 10.13
CA ASP A 23 7.90 8.63 9.47
C ASP A 23 6.42 8.22 9.65
N ILE A 24 5.88 8.38 10.87
CA ILE A 24 4.48 8.09 11.17
C ILE A 24 3.57 9.04 10.38
N LEU A 25 3.89 10.33 10.37
CA LEU A 25 3.09 11.33 9.67
C LEU A 25 3.08 11.09 8.15
N TYR A 26 4.24 10.75 7.59
CA TYR A 26 4.37 10.36 6.18
C TYR A 26 3.56 9.11 5.84
N PHE A 27 3.61 8.09 6.72
CA PHE A 27 2.77 6.91 6.59
C PHE A 27 1.28 7.26 6.60
N CYS A 28 0.83 8.13 7.52
CA CYS A 28 -0.56 8.57 7.59
C CYS A 28 -1.02 9.29 6.31
N TYR A 29 -0.22 10.21 5.77
CA TYR A 29 -0.56 10.89 4.52
C TYR A 29 -0.67 9.93 3.35
N LYS A 30 0.27 8.98 3.23
CA LYS A 30 0.21 7.93 2.20
C LYS A 30 -1.02 7.04 2.35
N TYR A 31 -1.29 6.62 3.57
CA TYR A 31 -2.43 5.77 3.89
C TYR A 31 -3.75 6.46 3.51
N GLN A 32 -3.89 7.75 3.80
CA GLN A 32 -5.08 8.52 3.43
C GLN A 32 -5.33 8.50 1.92
N ALA A 33 -4.31 8.76 1.11
CA ALA A 33 -4.46 8.73 -0.35
C ALA A 33 -4.85 7.33 -0.87
N ILE A 34 -4.15 6.28 -0.41
CA ILE A 34 -4.39 4.90 -0.83
C ILE A 34 -5.79 4.43 -0.43
N SER A 35 -6.22 4.72 0.81
CA SER A 35 -7.54 4.31 1.31
C SER A 35 -8.67 4.94 0.50
N ILE A 36 -8.56 6.22 0.14
CA ILE A 36 -9.55 6.90 -0.71
C ILE A 36 -9.61 6.25 -2.10
N SER A 37 -8.45 6.00 -2.73
CA SER A 37 -8.40 5.33 -4.03
C SER A 37 -9.03 3.93 -3.98
N MET A 38 -8.74 3.14 -2.94
CA MET A 38 -9.35 1.83 -2.74
C MET A 38 -10.87 1.90 -2.56
N CYS A 39 -11.38 2.91 -1.85
CA CYS A 39 -12.82 3.10 -1.70
C CYS A 39 -13.50 3.39 -3.04
N TYR A 40 -12.93 4.28 -3.86
CA TYR A 40 -13.46 4.55 -5.20
C TYR A 40 -13.38 3.33 -6.12
N LEU A 41 -12.25 2.62 -6.10
CA LEU A 41 -12.06 1.38 -6.86
C LEU A 41 -13.17 0.36 -6.57
N ILE A 42 -13.41 0.07 -5.29
CA ILE A 42 -14.43 -0.89 -4.86
C ILE A 42 -15.83 -0.39 -5.20
N TYR A 43 -16.07 0.93 -5.09
CA TYR A 43 -17.34 1.53 -5.46
C TYR A 43 -17.65 1.35 -6.94
N GLU A 44 -16.72 1.70 -7.84
CA GLU A 44 -16.88 1.51 -9.29
C GLU A 44 -17.10 0.03 -9.66
N LEU A 45 -16.35 -0.87 -9.00
CA LEU A 45 -16.54 -2.32 -9.14
C LEU A 45 -17.89 -2.82 -8.61
N ALA A 46 -18.49 -2.15 -7.63
CA ALA A 46 -19.82 -2.50 -7.12
C ALA A 46 -20.94 -1.98 -8.02
N VAL A 47 -20.71 -0.84 -8.70
CA VAL A 47 -21.66 -0.24 -9.64
C VAL A 47 -21.69 -0.98 -10.97
N ASP A 48 -20.53 -1.30 -11.56
CA ASP A 48 -20.45 -2.04 -12.83
C ASP A 48 -20.03 -3.50 -12.63
N GLN A 49 -21.03 -4.38 -12.62
CA GLN A 49 -20.78 -5.81 -12.49
C GLN A 49 -20.15 -6.46 -13.71
N ASN A 50 -20.18 -5.83 -14.89
CA ASN A 50 -19.47 -6.35 -16.05
C ASN A 50 -17.97 -6.21 -15.87
N VAL A 51 -17.52 -5.04 -15.39
CA VAL A 51 -16.11 -4.77 -15.05
C VAL A 51 -15.66 -5.72 -13.94
N GLN A 52 -16.44 -5.85 -12.87
CA GLN A 52 -16.13 -6.77 -11.77
C GLN A 52 -16.00 -8.22 -12.23
N ASN A 53 -16.95 -8.71 -13.02
CA ASN A 53 -16.92 -10.09 -13.51
C ASN A 53 -15.76 -10.34 -14.46
N LYS A 54 -15.37 -9.35 -15.28
CA LYS A 54 -14.20 -9.45 -16.16
C LYS A 54 -12.90 -9.54 -15.36
N LEU A 55 -12.73 -8.68 -14.35
CA LEU A 55 -11.58 -8.74 -13.45
C LEU A 55 -11.51 -10.05 -12.68
N ARG A 56 -12.64 -10.51 -12.12
CA ARG A 56 -12.71 -11.77 -11.38
C ARG A 56 -12.31 -12.96 -12.25
N LYS A 57 -12.78 -13.02 -13.50
CA LYS A 57 -12.37 -14.07 -14.45
C LYS A 57 -10.87 -14.08 -14.72
N GLU A 58 -10.24 -12.91 -14.84
CA GLU A 58 -8.79 -12.85 -15.05
C GLU A 58 -8.02 -13.34 -13.82
N ILE A 59 -8.48 -12.98 -12.61
CA ILE A 59 -7.92 -13.48 -11.35
C ILE A 59 -8.09 -14.99 -11.22
N ASP A 60 -9.26 -15.52 -11.55
CA ASP A 60 -9.54 -16.96 -11.51
C ASP A 60 -8.64 -17.71 -12.51
N ASN A 61 -8.49 -17.20 -13.74
CA ASN A 61 -7.57 -17.76 -14.73
C ASN A 61 -6.11 -17.74 -14.25
N ALA A 62 -5.68 -16.66 -13.58
CA ALA A 62 -4.33 -16.58 -13.00
C ALA A 62 -4.15 -17.60 -11.87
N ASN A 63 -5.14 -17.76 -10.99
CA ASN A 63 -5.11 -18.76 -9.92
C ASN A 63 -5.06 -20.20 -10.45
N GLU A 64 -5.80 -20.50 -11.53
CA GLU A 64 -5.73 -21.82 -12.18
C GLU A 64 -4.36 -22.09 -12.80
N ARG A 65 -3.74 -21.07 -13.39
CA ARG A 65 -2.48 -21.20 -14.14
C ARG A 65 -1.23 -21.25 -13.26
N TYR A 66 -1.20 -20.47 -12.18
CA TYR A 66 -0.04 -20.31 -11.31
C TYR A 66 -0.22 -20.93 -9.92
N GLY A 67 -1.40 -21.51 -9.66
CA GLY A 67 -1.82 -21.94 -8.33
C GLY A 67 -2.31 -20.76 -7.48
N SER A 68 -2.90 -21.04 -6.32
CA SER A 68 -3.45 -20.02 -5.41
C SER A 68 -2.38 -19.16 -4.69
N GLN A 69 -1.16 -19.07 -5.23
CA GLN A 69 -0.09 -18.25 -4.69
C GLN A 69 -0.09 -16.87 -5.33
N ILE A 70 -0.26 -15.84 -4.49
CA ILE A 70 -0.13 -14.45 -4.91
C ILE A 70 1.35 -14.08 -4.86
N THR A 71 2.05 -14.23 -5.99
CA THR A 71 3.43 -13.75 -6.17
C THR A 71 3.45 -12.48 -7.02
N TYR A 72 4.55 -11.72 -6.97
CA TYR A 72 4.72 -10.52 -7.78
C TYR A 72 4.65 -10.81 -9.29
N GLU A 73 5.18 -11.96 -9.71
CA GLU A 73 5.10 -12.42 -11.10
C GLU A 73 3.66 -12.70 -11.52
N VAL A 74 2.86 -13.33 -10.66
CA VAL A 74 1.44 -13.57 -10.92
C VAL A 74 0.67 -12.26 -11.04
N LEU A 75 0.92 -11.28 -10.17
CA LEU A 75 0.27 -9.97 -10.24
C LEU A 75 0.55 -9.25 -11.57
N ASN A 76 1.79 -9.29 -12.06
CA ASN A 76 2.13 -8.71 -13.37
C ASN A 76 1.45 -9.40 -14.57
N HIS A 77 0.86 -10.59 -14.37
CA HIS A 77 0.12 -11.30 -15.41
C HIS A 77 -1.38 -10.97 -15.44
N ILE A 78 -1.90 -10.22 -14.45
CA ILE A 78 -3.30 -9.80 -14.35
C ILE A 78 -3.42 -8.40 -14.95
N THR A 79 -3.35 -8.30 -16.27
CA THR A 79 -3.27 -7.00 -16.97
C THR A 79 -4.52 -6.14 -16.79
N TYR A 80 -5.70 -6.75 -16.65
CA TYR A 80 -6.93 -5.99 -16.42
C TYR A 80 -7.00 -5.43 -15.00
N LEU A 81 -6.30 -6.04 -14.02
CA LEU A 81 -6.17 -5.45 -12.67
C LEU A 81 -5.43 -4.11 -12.74
N ASP A 82 -4.34 -4.02 -13.51
CA ASP A 82 -3.63 -2.76 -13.70
C ASP A 82 -4.51 -1.69 -14.36
N MET A 83 -5.36 -2.07 -15.32
CA MET A 83 -6.31 -1.15 -15.96
C MET A 83 -7.43 -0.66 -15.04
N VAL A 84 -7.72 -1.41 -13.97
CA VAL A 84 -8.76 -1.07 -13.00
C VAL A 84 -8.20 -0.24 -11.85
N ILE A 85 -6.93 -0.45 -11.49
CA ILE A 85 -6.23 0.30 -10.44
C ILE A 85 -5.69 1.66 -10.93
N LEU A 86 -5.26 1.76 -12.19
CA LEU A 86 -4.66 2.97 -12.80
C LEU A 86 -5.69 3.81 -13.57
#